data_AF-A0A553IIE4-F1
#
_entry.id   AF-A0A553IIE4-F1
#
_cell.length_a   1.000
_cell.length_b   1.000
_cell.length_c   1.000
_cell.angle_alpha   90.00
_cell.angle_beta   90.00
_cell.angle_gamma   90.00
#
_symmetry.space_group_name_H-M   'P 1'
#
loop_
_entity.id
_entity.type
_entity.pdbx_description
1 polymer ?
#
loop_
_entity_poly.entity_id
_entity_poly.type
_entity_poly.pdbx_seq_one_letter_code
_entity_poly.pdbx_strand_id
1 'polypeptide(L)'
;MGDKIDKAFDKDTSYRTLELVNSWITAADSKSSILLAFIALLVGLTSNSYSKIVDVILNGNNVSITFCIVIAVLYLIVLVLVIYHLILVFTARLKTGLSIDRTNLVSFISVSNMTDQEYLELTKKTTDADICEMILKQVNVNSKIAYQKMKQFNKALMYSFILIPLTIIMVTFLG
;
A
#
# COMPACT_ATOMS: atom_id res chain seq x y z
N MET A 1 11.08 36.52 -34.12
CA MET A 1 10.86 35.09 -33.88
C MET A 1 11.04 34.90 -32.38
N GLY A 2 9.96 35.13 -31.63
CA GLY A 2 9.99 35.31 -30.18
C GLY A 2 10.08 33.96 -29.48
N ASP A 3 10.98 33.92 -28.51
CA ASP A 3 11.39 32.79 -27.70
C ASP A 3 10.19 32.15 -26.97
N LYS A 4 9.55 31.15 -27.61
CA LYS A 4 8.65 30.21 -26.93
C LYS A 4 9.54 29.18 -26.24
N ILE A 5 10.14 29.59 -25.12
CA ILE A 5 10.50 28.62 -24.10
C ILE A 5 9.16 28.09 -23.60
N ASP A 6 8.73 26.97 -24.18
CA ASP A 6 7.63 26.15 -23.69
C ASP A 6 7.79 26.04 -22.17
N LYS A 7 6.86 26.64 -21.43
CA LYS A 7 6.73 26.37 -20.00
C LYS A 7 6.37 24.90 -19.88
N ALA A 8 7.38 24.04 -19.77
CA ALA A 8 7.25 22.59 -19.79
C ALA A 8 6.31 22.03 -18.71
N PHE A 9 5.91 22.86 -17.73
CA PHE A 9 4.86 22.59 -16.77
C PHE A 9 4.03 23.85 -16.52
N ASP A 10 2.90 23.98 -17.20
CA ASP A 10 1.86 24.96 -16.86
C ASP A 10 0.93 24.40 -15.75
N LYS A 11 -0.05 25.21 -15.32
CA LYS A 11 -0.97 24.86 -14.25
C LYS A 11 -1.79 23.60 -14.57
N ASP A 12 -2.29 23.48 -15.81
CA ASP A 12 -3.07 22.31 -16.26
C ASP A 12 -2.23 21.04 -16.27
N THR A 13 -1.02 21.10 -16.84
CA THR A 13 -0.07 19.98 -16.85
C THR A 13 0.30 19.55 -15.43
N SER A 14 0.48 20.51 -14.52
CA SER A 14 0.74 20.24 -13.10
C SER A 14 -0.42 19.50 -12.44
N TYR A 15 -1.66 19.97 -12.63
CA TYR A 15 -2.85 19.31 -12.09
C TYR A 15 -3.04 17.89 -12.65
N ARG A 16 -2.91 17.71 -13.96
CA ARG A 16 -2.99 16.39 -14.61
C ARG A 16 -1.94 15.42 -14.08
N THR A 17 -0.72 15.91 -13.83
CA THR A 17 0.34 15.09 -13.23
C THR A 17 -0.01 14.69 -11.80
N LEU A 18 -0.58 15.61 -11.02
CA LEU A 18 -1.06 15.30 -9.66
C LEU A 18 -2.17 14.25 -9.66
N GLU A 19 -3.14 14.36 -10.57
CA GLU A 19 -4.19 13.36 -10.76
C GLU A 19 -3.64 11.99 -11.13
N LEU A 20 -2.67 11.93 -12.06
CA LEU A 20 -2.00 10.69 -12.44
C LEU A 20 -1.32 10.03 -11.24
N VAL A 21 -0.57 10.80 -10.45
CA VAL A 21 0.11 10.27 -9.25
C VAL A 21 -0.90 9.80 -8.20
N ASN A 22 -1.99 10.54 -7.99
CA ASN A 22 -3.07 10.13 -7.09
C ASN A 22 -3.72 8.82 -7.56
N SER A 23 -3.89 8.65 -8.88
CA SER A 23 -4.42 7.40 -9.46
C SER A 23 -3.52 6.20 -9.14
N TRP A 24 -2.20 6.38 -9.06
CA TRP A 24 -1.27 5.30 -8.70
C TRP A 24 -1.37 4.91 -7.22
N ILE A 25 -1.64 5.87 -6.33
CA ILE A 25 -1.94 5.60 -4.92
C ILE A 25 -3.21 4.75 -4.84
N THR A 26 -4.29 5.19 -5.49
CA THR A 26 -5.56 4.46 -5.53
C THR A 26 -5.39 3.06 -6.12
N ALA A 27 -4.60 2.92 -7.20
CA ALA A 27 -4.32 1.63 -7.81
C ALA A 27 -3.58 0.68 -6.86
N ALA A 28 -2.62 1.18 -6.07
CA ALA A 28 -1.93 0.37 -5.07
C ALA A 28 -2.88 -0.11 -3.95
N ASP A 29 -3.79 0.75 -3.49
CA ASP A 29 -4.79 0.41 -2.46
C ASP A 29 -5.82 -0.60 -2.97
N SER A 30 -6.31 -0.43 -4.21
CA SER A 30 -7.22 -1.38 -4.85
C SER A 30 -6.57 -2.75 -5.06
N LYS A 31 -5.35 -2.81 -5.59
CA LYS A 31 -4.61 -4.07 -5.78
C LYS A 31 -4.37 -4.78 -4.44
N SER A 32 -4.05 -4.03 -3.39
CA SER A 32 -3.83 -4.57 -2.05
C SER A 32 -5.12 -5.11 -1.43
N SER A 33 -6.26 -4.44 -1.65
CA SER A 33 -7.57 -4.90 -1.19
C SER A 33 -8.00 -6.19 -1.88
N ILE A 34 -7.80 -6.27 -3.20
CA ILE A 34 -8.04 -7.50 -3.99
C ILE A 34 -7.16 -8.64 -3.48
N LEU A 35 -5.86 -8.37 -3.28
CA LEU A 35 -4.94 -9.38 -2.76
C LEU A 35 -5.36 -9.83 -1.36
N LEU A 36 -5.75 -8.93 -0.47
CA LEU A 36 -6.23 -9.29 0.88
C LEU A 36 -7.45 -10.21 0.83
N ALA A 37 -8.43 -9.92 -0.02
CA ALA A 37 -9.59 -10.78 -0.22
C ALA A 37 -9.21 -12.18 -0.74
N PHE A 38 -8.26 -12.24 -1.67
CA PHE A 38 -7.72 -13.50 -2.16
C PHE A 38 -7.01 -14.30 -1.05
N ILE A 39 -6.21 -13.65 -0.21
CA ILE A 39 -5.55 -14.29 0.94
C ILE A 39 -6.59 -14.81 1.95
N ALA A 40 -7.66 -14.06 2.22
CA ALA A 40 -8.74 -14.50 3.09
C ALA A 40 -9.41 -15.79 2.55
N LEU A 41 -9.59 -15.89 1.23
CA LEU A 41 -10.08 -17.11 0.58
C LEU A 41 -9.09 -18.27 0.78
N LEU A 42 -7.78 -18.06 0.58
CA LEU A 42 -6.77 -19.11 0.80
C LEU A 42 -6.79 -19.62 2.24
N VAL A 43 -6.91 -18.73 3.22
CA VAL A 43 -7.04 -19.11 4.64
C VAL A 43 -8.31 -19.92 4.86
N GLY A 44 -9.44 -19.49 4.30
CA GLY A 44 -10.72 -20.20 4.37
C GLY A 44 -10.64 -21.64 3.84
N LEU A 45 -9.90 -21.86 2.73
CA LEU A 45 -9.68 -23.20 2.18
C LEU A 45 -8.92 -24.14 3.13
N THR A 46 -8.03 -23.61 3.98
CA THR A 46 -7.27 -24.41 4.96
C THR A 46 -8.06 -24.78 6.21
N SER A 47 -9.31 -24.32 6.35
CA SER A 47 -10.13 -24.58 7.55
C SER A 47 -10.32 -26.06 7.86
N ASN A 48 -10.56 -26.87 6.84
CA ASN A 48 -10.71 -28.33 6.98
C ASN A 48 -9.39 -29.03 7.35
N SER A 49 -8.25 -28.39 7.08
CA SER A 49 -6.95 -28.97 7.39
C SER A 49 -6.63 -28.94 8.88
N TYR A 50 -7.29 -28.10 9.68
CA TYR A 50 -6.96 -27.94 11.10
C TYR A 50 -7.29 -29.18 11.95
N SER A 51 -8.41 -29.86 11.68
CA SER A 51 -8.77 -31.10 12.41
C SER A 51 -7.78 -32.22 12.11
N LYS A 52 -7.41 -32.40 10.84
CA LYS A 52 -6.41 -33.39 10.42
C LYS A 52 -5.01 -33.12 10.94
N ILE A 53 -4.62 -31.86 11.11
CA ILE A 53 -3.37 -31.50 11.79
C ILE A 53 -3.36 -32.07 13.21
N VAL A 54 -4.47 -31.93 13.95
CA VAL A 54 -4.60 -32.49 15.30
C VAL A 54 -4.49 -34.01 15.26
N ASP A 55 -5.15 -34.67 14.31
CA ASP A 55 -5.09 -36.13 14.17
C ASP A 55 -3.67 -36.63 13.85
N VAL A 56 -2.94 -35.94 12.96
CA VAL A 56 -1.54 -36.27 12.63
C VAL A 56 -0.63 -36.06 13.84
N ILE A 57 -0.88 -35.04 14.65
CA ILE A 57 -0.09 -34.79 15.88
C ILE A 57 -0.33 -35.89 16.92
N LEU A 58 -1.56 -36.36 17.07
CA LEU A 58 -1.93 -37.35 18.10
C LEU A 58 -1.57 -38.79 17.70
N ASN A 59 -1.74 -39.13 16.42
CA ASN A 59 -1.70 -40.52 15.95
C ASN A 59 -0.63 -40.78 14.88
N GLY A 60 0.06 -39.74 14.39
CA GLY A 60 1.06 -39.85 13.34
C GLY A 60 2.38 -40.42 13.84
N ASN A 61 3.22 -40.86 12.88
CA ASN A 61 4.61 -41.17 13.19
C ASN A 61 5.45 -39.88 13.33
N ASN A 62 6.65 -39.99 13.91
CA ASN A 62 7.52 -38.84 14.15
C ASN A 62 7.85 -38.04 12.87
N VAL A 63 7.95 -38.69 11.71
CA VAL A 63 8.26 -38.04 10.43
C VAL A 63 7.09 -37.18 9.97
N SER A 64 5.87 -37.72 9.98
CA SER A 64 4.64 -37.02 9.61
C SER A 64 4.34 -35.87 10.56
N ILE A 65 4.54 -36.06 11.87
CA ILE A 65 4.39 -35.00 12.87
C ILE A 65 5.37 -33.86 12.58
N THR A 66 6.65 -34.18 12.38
CA THR A 66 7.70 -33.18 12.11
C THR A 66 7.39 -32.41 10.82
N PHE A 67 7.04 -33.13 9.75
CA PHE A 67 6.67 -32.51 8.47
C PHE A 67 5.47 -31.58 8.60
N CYS A 68 4.41 -32.02 9.29
CA CYS A 68 3.21 -31.23 9.52
C CYS A 68 3.52 -29.94 10.28
N ILE A 69 4.28 -30.02 11.38
CA ILE A 69 4.68 -28.85 12.18
C ILE A 69 5.50 -27.88 11.34
N VAL A 70 6.49 -28.36 10.58
CA VAL A 70 7.34 -27.49 9.74
C VAL A 70 6.51 -26.75 8.70
N ILE A 71 5.62 -27.44 7.99
CA ILE A 71 4.76 -26.82 6.97
C ILE A 71 3.78 -25.82 7.60
N ALA A 72 3.15 -26.16 8.72
CA ALA A 72 2.21 -25.28 9.40
C ALA A 72 2.90 -23.99 9.92
N VAL A 73 4.09 -24.12 10.51
CA VAL A 73 4.88 -22.97 10.98
C VAL A 73 5.30 -22.10 9.80
N LEU A 74 5.79 -22.71 8.71
CA LEU A 74 6.18 -21.97 7.51
C LEU A 74 4.99 -21.24 6.88
N TYR A 75 3.84 -21.89 6.80
CA TYR A 75 2.58 -21.28 6.32
C TYR A 75 2.21 -20.05 7.16
N LEU A 76 2.23 -20.17 8.50
CA LEU A 76 1.90 -19.05 9.39
C LEU A 76 2.89 -17.89 9.25
N ILE A 77 4.20 -18.16 9.16
CA ILE A 77 5.22 -17.11 8.97
C ILE A 77 4.96 -16.37 7.66
N VAL A 78 4.75 -17.08 6.55
CA VAL A 78 4.51 -16.46 5.25
C VAL A 78 3.19 -15.67 5.24
N LEU A 79 2.13 -16.22 5.85
CA LEU A 79 0.84 -15.52 5.98
C LEU A 79 0.99 -14.20 6.73
N VAL A 80 1.68 -14.20 7.87
CA VAL A 80 1.94 -13.00 8.66
C VAL A 80 2.75 -11.98 7.85
N LEU A 81 3.76 -12.41 7.09
CA LEU A 81 4.55 -11.52 6.23
C LEU A 81 3.69 -10.86 5.14
N VAL A 82 2.81 -11.63 4.48
CA VAL A 82 1.88 -11.07 3.48
C VAL A 82 0.98 -10.01 4.12
N ILE A 83 0.32 -10.35 5.24
CA ILE A 83 -0.59 -9.44 5.94
C ILE A 83 0.15 -8.19 6.43
N TYR A 84 1.34 -8.35 7.01
CA TYR A 84 2.19 -7.24 7.46
C TYR A 84 2.49 -6.27 6.32
N HIS A 85 2.90 -6.77 5.15
CA HIS A 85 3.18 -5.91 4.00
C HIS A 85 1.92 -5.23 3.45
N LEU A 86 0.77 -5.90 3.45
CA LEU A 86 -0.51 -5.29 3.07
C LEU A 86 -0.91 -4.17 4.05
N ILE A 87 -0.76 -4.37 5.36
CA ILE A 87 -1.00 -3.32 6.37
C ILE A 87 -0.08 -2.12 6.12
N LEU A 88 1.18 -2.36 5.76
CA LEU A 88 2.11 -1.29 5.40
C LEU A 88 1.69 -0.53 4.14
N VAL A 89 0.97 -1.14 3.18
CA VAL A 89 0.42 -0.40 2.03
C VAL A 89 -0.65 0.60 2.50
N PHE A 90 -1.58 0.16 3.34
CA PHE A 90 -2.65 1.04 3.84
C PHE A 90 -2.11 2.12 4.80
N THR A 91 -1.06 1.80 5.53
CA THR A 91 -0.44 2.70 6.52
C THR A 91 0.72 3.53 5.93
N ALA A 92 1.13 3.28 4.68
CA ALA A 92 2.21 4.01 4.02
C ALA A 92 1.86 5.50 3.96
N ARG A 93 2.48 6.23 4.87
CA ARG A 93 2.45 7.69 4.97
C ARG A 93 3.90 8.12 5.11
N LEU A 94 4.26 9.20 4.45
CA LEU A 94 5.53 9.84 4.76
C LEU A 94 5.48 10.26 6.23
N LYS A 95 6.44 9.80 7.04
CA LYS A 95 6.65 10.40 8.36
C LYS A 95 6.81 11.91 8.12
N THR A 96 5.97 12.69 8.77
CA THR A 96 5.87 14.16 8.75
C THR A 96 7.12 14.85 9.33
N GLY A 97 8.31 14.35 9.00
CA GLY A 97 9.61 14.97 9.29
C GLY A 97 10.11 15.84 8.14
N LEU A 98 9.49 15.79 6.96
CA LEU A 98 9.62 16.84 5.95
C LEU A 98 8.64 17.93 6.35
N SER A 99 9.18 19.10 6.72
CA SER A 99 8.46 20.34 7.01
C SER A 99 7.11 20.38 6.32
N ILE A 100 6.02 20.19 7.08
CA ILE A 100 4.67 20.43 6.57
C ILE A 100 4.70 21.89 6.11
N ASP A 101 4.68 22.09 4.80
CA ASP A 101 4.48 23.41 4.21
C ASP A 101 3.06 23.82 4.61
N ARG A 102 2.96 24.48 5.77
CA ARG A 102 1.69 24.94 6.37
C ARG A 102 1.00 25.98 5.51
N THR A 103 1.59 26.36 4.38
CA THR A 103 1.06 27.32 3.42
C THR A 103 0.69 26.68 2.08
N ASN A 104 0.65 25.35 1.99
CA ASN A 104 0.27 24.68 0.73
C ASN A 104 -1.26 24.45 0.65
N LEU A 105 -1.97 25.33 -0.05
CA LEU A 105 -3.43 25.26 -0.24
C LEU A 105 -3.91 24.00 -0.99
N VAL A 106 -3.03 23.31 -1.71
CA VAL A 106 -3.34 22.06 -2.45
C VAL A 106 -3.22 20.84 -1.54
N SER A 107 -2.54 20.97 -0.40
CA SER A 107 -2.36 19.88 0.57
C SER A 107 -3.51 19.82 1.55
N PHE A 108 -4.26 18.71 1.56
CA PHE A 108 -5.35 18.52 2.52
C PHE A 108 -4.85 18.55 3.98
N ILE A 109 -3.61 18.12 4.25
CA ILE A 109 -3.00 18.16 5.59
C ILE A 109 -2.73 19.59 6.01
N SER A 110 -2.23 20.41 5.08
CA SER A 110 -1.98 21.83 5.37
C SER A 110 -3.29 22.55 5.65
N VAL A 111 -4.28 22.37 4.76
CA VAL A 111 -5.60 23.01 4.88
C VAL A 111 -6.32 22.55 6.15
N SER A 112 -6.24 21.27 6.53
CA SER A 112 -6.87 20.78 7.76
C SER A 112 -6.27 21.35 9.05
N ASN A 113 -5.08 21.94 8.98
CA ASN A 113 -4.40 22.57 10.11
C ASN A 113 -4.54 24.10 10.13
N MET A 114 -5.24 24.69 9.16
CA MET A 114 -5.52 26.13 9.09
C MET A 114 -6.85 26.46 9.76
N THR A 115 -6.94 27.66 10.34
CA THR A 115 -8.22 28.30 10.65
C THR A 115 -8.88 28.85 9.39
N ASP A 116 -10.19 29.09 9.44
CA ASP A 116 -10.94 29.69 8.33
C ASP A 116 -10.35 31.04 7.89
N GLN A 117 -9.91 31.86 8.85
CA GLN A 117 -9.30 33.17 8.57
C GLN A 117 -7.95 33.01 7.85
N GLU A 118 -7.08 32.13 8.34
CA GLU A 118 -5.79 31.84 7.71
C GLU A 118 -5.96 31.33 6.28
N TYR A 119 -6.91 30.40 6.07
CA TYR A 119 -7.21 29.85 4.76
C TYR A 119 -7.68 30.95 3.78
N LEU A 120 -8.63 31.79 4.21
CA LEU A 120 -9.16 32.88 3.38
C LEU A 120 -8.10 33.92 3.04
N GLU A 121 -7.27 34.31 4.01
CA GLU A 121 -6.19 35.26 3.78
C GLU A 121 -5.13 34.72 2.83
N LEU A 122 -4.70 33.47 3.04
CA LEU A 122 -3.71 32.84 2.19
C LEU A 122 -4.24 32.69 0.76
N THR A 123 -5.49 32.25 0.60
CA THR A 123 -6.13 32.11 -0.72
C THR A 123 -6.15 33.44 -1.48
N LYS A 124 -6.48 34.56 -0.82
CA LYS A 124 -6.50 35.89 -1.45
C LYS A 124 -5.12 36.39 -1.87
N LYS A 125 -4.06 35.98 -1.15
CA LYS A 125 -2.67 36.40 -1.39
C LYS A 125 -1.94 35.52 -2.40
N THR A 126 -2.48 34.33 -2.69
CA THR A 126 -1.81 33.32 -3.53
C THR A 126 -1.99 33.62 -5.02
N THR A 127 -0.90 33.59 -5.78
CA THR A 127 -0.91 33.78 -7.23
C THR A 127 -1.02 32.44 -7.99
N ASP A 128 -1.30 32.49 -9.29
CA ASP A 128 -1.30 31.27 -10.13
C ASP A 128 0.06 30.56 -10.18
N ALA A 129 1.16 31.32 -10.08
CA ALA A 129 2.50 30.75 -10.03
C ALA A 129 2.72 29.99 -8.72
N ASP A 130 2.27 30.53 -7.59
CA ASP A 130 2.34 29.89 -6.28
C ASP A 130 1.53 28.60 -6.25
N ILE A 131 0.31 28.61 -6.82
CA ILE A 131 -0.52 27.40 -6.95
C ILE A 131 0.21 26.34 -7.77
N CYS A 132 0.83 26.71 -8.90
CA CYS A 132 1.61 25.78 -9.72
C CYS A 132 2.73 25.12 -8.90
N GLU A 133 3.51 25.91 -8.16
CA GLU A 133 4.56 25.39 -7.29
C GLU A 133 4.01 24.47 -6.19
N MET A 134 2.89 24.84 -5.56
CA MET A 134 2.22 24.04 -4.54
C MET A 134 1.77 22.66 -5.09
N ILE A 135 1.24 22.62 -6.31
CA ILE A 135 0.87 21.37 -6.99
C ILE A 135 2.11 20.51 -7.23
N LEU A 136 3.19 21.08 -7.77
CA LEU A 136 4.43 20.34 -8.03
C LEU A 136 5.05 19.76 -6.74
N LYS A 137 4.96 20.50 -5.63
CA LYS A 137 5.31 19.97 -4.30
C LYS A 137 4.45 18.76 -3.92
N GLN A 138 3.13 18.82 -4.14
CA GLN A 138 2.23 17.69 -3.89
C GLN A 138 2.50 16.51 -4.83
N VAL A 139 2.84 16.74 -6.10
CA VAL A 139 3.26 15.68 -7.05
C VAL A 139 4.44 14.90 -6.48
N ASN A 140 5.47 15.60 -5.97
CA ASN A 140 6.65 14.95 -5.38
C ASN A 140 6.29 14.15 -4.11
N VAL A 141 5.51 14.74 -3.20
CA VAL A 141 5.04 14.08 -1.97
C VAL A 141 4.23 12.82 -2.29
N ASN A 142 3.23 12.94 -3.17
CA ASN A 142 2.35 11.84 -3.53
C ASN A 142 3.09 10.77 -4.34
N SER A 143 4.07 11.14 -5.14
CA SER A 143 4.92 10.18 -5.87
C SER A 143 5.72 9.30 -4.92
N LYS A 144 6.27 9.88 -3.85
CA LYS A 144 6.98 9.12 -2.81
C LYS A 144 6.04 8.18 -2.05
N ILE A 145 4.81 8.61 -1.76
CA ILE A 145 3.79 7.77 -1.14
C ILE A 145 3.41 6.61 -2.08
N ALA A 146 3.12 6.91 -3.35
CA ALA A 146 2.79 5.91 -4.37
C ALA A 146 3.89 4.86 -4.50
N TYR A 147 5.16 5.30 -4.58
CA TYR A 147 6.31 4.41 -4.63
C TYR A 147 6.40 3.51 -3.39
N GLN A 148 6.24 4.06 -2.19
CA GLN A 148 6.28 3.28 -0.95
C GLN A 148 5.16 2.23 -0.90
N LYS A 149 3.92 2.62 -1.24
CA LYS A 149 2.78 1.71 -1.35
C LYS A 149 3.06 0.58 -2.34
N MET A 150 3.50 0.92 -3.55
CA MET A 150 3.78 -0.07 -4.59
C MET A 150 4.91 -1.02 -4.18
N LYS A 151 5.96 -0.50 -3.50
CA LYS A 151 7.06 -1.32 -2.98
C LYS A 151 6.58 -2.34 -1.94
N GLN A 152 5.70 -1.95 -1.03
CA GLN A 152 5.15 -2.88 -0.03
C GLN A 152 4.18 -3.87 -0.67
N PHE A 153 3.36 -3.44 -1.63
CA PHE A 153 2.51 -4.32 -2.41
C PHE A 153 3.31 -5.39 -3.16
N ASN A 154 4.41 -5.02 -3.82
CA ASN A 154 5.26 -5.97 -4.54
C ASN A 154 5.87 -7.03 -3.58
N LYS A 155 6.23 -6.65 -2.35
CA LYS A 155 6.68 -7.60 -1.33
C LYS A 155 5.56 -8.55 -0.91
N ALA A 156 4.36 -8.02 -0.63
CA ALA A 156 3.20 -8.85 -0.32
C ALA A 156 2.92 -9.86 -1.44
N LEU A 157 2.93 -9.40 -2.70
CA LEU A 157 2.73 -10.24 -3.87
C LEU A 157 3.78 -11.34 -3.99
N MET A 158 5.07 -11.03 -3.75
CA MET A 158 6.15 -12.01 -3.74
C MET A 158 5.92 -13.10 -2.69
N TYR A 159 5.56 -12.73 -1.46
CA TYR A 159 5.25 -13.72 -0.42
C TYR A 159 3.97 -14.51 -0.73
N SER A 160 2.99 -13.93 -1.41
CA SER A 160 1.79 -14.64 -1.87
C SER A 160 2.11 -15.76 -2.85
N PHE A 161 3.11 -15.59 -3.72
CA PHE A 161 3.57 -16.68 -4.59
C PHE A 161 4.17 -17.87 -3.83
N ILE A 162 4.65 -17.65 -2.60
CA ILE A 162 5.10 -18.72 -1.70
C ILE A 162 3.91 -19.29 -0.90
N LEU A 163 2.95 -18.45 -0.51
CA LEU A 163 1.77 -18.86 0.25
C LEU A 163 0.86 -19.81 -0.54
N ILE A 164 0.68 -19.58 -1.85
CA ILE A 164 -0.18 -20.41 -2.69
C ILE A 164 0.23 -21.90 -2.67
N PRO A 165 1.48 -22.30 -2.98
CA PRO A 165 1.86 -23.70 -2.93
C PRO A 165 1.80 -24.28 -1.51
N LEU A 166 2.12 -23.50 -0.47
CA LEU A 166 1.94 -23.94 0.92
C LEU A 166 0.47 -24.21 1.25
N THR A 167 -0.44 -23.37 0.76
CA THR A 167 -1.89 -23.58 0.89
C THR A 167 -2.33 -24.87 0.21
N ILE A 168 -1.84 -25.14 -1.01
CA ILE A 168 -2.16 -26.36 -1.74
C ILE A 168 -1.63 -27.60 -0.99
N ILE A 169 -0.42 -27.54 -0.44
CA ILE A 169 0.13 -28.64 0.37
C ILE A 169 -0.73 -28.87 1.61
N MET A 170 -1.11 -27.80 2.32
CA MET A 170 -2.00 -27.89 3.48
C MET A 170 -3.35 -28.52 3.12
N VAL A 171 -3.96 -28.11 2.01
CA VAL A 171 -5.27 -28.64 1.59
C VAL A 171 -5.17 -30.08 1.04
N THR A 172 -4.08 -30.48 0.39
CA THR A 172 -3.99 -31.82 -0.22
C THR A 172 -3.40 -32.88 0.70
N PHE A 173 -2.39 -32.54 1.50
CA PHE A 173 -1.78 -33.47 2.46
C PHE A 173 -2.47 -33.47 3.81
N LEU A 174 -3.10 -32.34 4.19
CA LEU A 174 -3.76 -32.19 5.48
C LEU A 174 -5.25 -31.90 5.35
N GLY A 175 -5.83 -31.71 4.15
CA GLY A 175 -7.29 -31.57 3.96
C GLY A 175 -7.94 -32.87 3.57
#